data_AF-A0A970J5G8-F1
#
_entry.id   AF-A0A970J5G8-F1
#
_cell.length_a   1.000
_cell.length_b   1.000
_cell.length_c   1.000
_cell.angle_alpha   90.00
_cell.angle_beta   90.00
_cell.angle_gamma   90.00
#
_symmetry.space_group_name_H-M   'P 1'
#
loop_
_entity.id
_entity.type
_entity.pdbx_description
1 polymer ?
#
loop_
_entity_poly.entity_id
_entity_poly.type
_entity_poly.pdbx_seq_one_letter_code
_entity_poly.pdbx_strand_id
1 'polypeptide(L)'
;MRPAAEQFAAVVAALELKTCTHPVLGSDGQTLLQEPEEIKRELVRQLTEPVRFMNALRTLEALGIEEFVEVSPVSVLIPLAKRAARSFKFTLASNGGM
;
A
#
# COMPACT_ATOMS: atom_id res chain seq x y z
N MET A 1 19.39 -7.85 5.69
CA MET A 1 18.23 -7.04 6.09
C MET A 1 18.07 -6.87 7.60
N ARG A 2 18.40 -7.85 8.46
CA ARG A 2 18.18 -7.75 9.93
C ARG A 2 18.76 -6.49 10.62
N PRO A 3 20.01 -6.07 10.40
CA PRO A 3 20.53 -4.83 11.04
C PRO A 3 19.83 -3.55 10.55
N ALA A 4 19.44 -3.51 9.27
CA ALA A 4 18.69 -2.38 8.72
C ALA A 4 17.26 -2.31 9.29
N ALA A 5 16.66 -3.47 9.60
CA ALA A 5 15.34 -3.53 10.20
C ALA A 5 15.30 -2.99 11.64
N GLU A 6 16.33 -3.25 12.43
CA GLU A 6 16.44 -2.70 13.80
C GLU A 6 16.56 -1.17 13.78
N GLN A 7 17.43 -0.62 12.91
CA GLN A 7 17.56 0.83 12.72
C GLN A 7 16.26 1.46 12.22
N PHE A 8 15.61 0.82 11.26
CA PHE A 8 14.34 1.28 10.71
C PHE A 8 13.22 1.26 11.77
N ALA A 9 13.16 0.23 12.61
CA ALA A 9 12.18 0.15 13.70
C ALA A 9 12.33 1.30 14.70
N ALA A 10 13.57 1.68 15.04
CA ALA A 10 13.81 2.84 15.91
C ALA A 10 13.31 4.15 15.29
N VAL A 11 13.53 4.35 13.98
CA VAL A 11 13.02 5.52 13.25
C VAL A 11 11.49 5.54 13.23
N VAL A 12 10.85 4.41 12.92
CA VAL A 12 9.39 4.29 12.88
C VAL A 12 8.76 4.52 14.26
N ALA A 13 9.39 4.04 15.33
CA ALA A 13 8.90 4.25 16.69
C ALA A 13 8.81 5.74 17.05
N ALA A 14 9.78 6.53 16.60
CA ALA A 14 9.86 7.97 16.82
C ALA A 14 8.89 8.81 15.96
N LEU A 15 8.19 8.21 14.98
CA LEU A 15 7.22 8.94 14.16
C LEU A 15 5.97 9.31 14.96
N GLU A 16 5.53 10.56 14.83
CA GLU A 16 4.23 11.01 15.30
C GLU A 16 3.19 10.79 14.18
N LEU A 17 2.47 9.67 14.27
CA LEU A 17 1.38 9.35 13.34
C LEU A 17 0.03 9.70 13.97
N LYS A 18 -0.90 10.12 13.13
CA LYS A 18 -2.31 10.31 13.49
C LYS A 18 -3.14 9.22 12.84
N THR A 19 -4.31 8.91 13.42
CA THR A 19 -5.26 7.96 12.83
C THR A 19 -5.60 8.38 11.40
N CYS A 20 -5.47 7.46 10.46
CA CYS A 20 -5.81 7.69 9.06
C CYS A 20 -7.32 7.77 8.91
N THR A 21 -7.82 8.87 8.35
CA THR A 21 -9.24 9.04 8.01
C THR A 21 -9.65 8.20 6.79
N HIS A 22 -8.66 7.75 6.01
CA HIS A 22 -8.82 6.84 4.88
C HIS A 22 -8.03 5.57 5.19
N PRO A 23 -8.66 4.37 5.19
CA PRO A 23 -7.95 3.13 5.46
C PRO A 23 -6.83 2.87 4.45
N VAL A 24 -5.70 2.35 4.94
CA VAL A 24 -4.56 1.95 4.11
C VAL A 24 -4.47 0.43 4.09
N LEU A 25 -4.50 -0.17 2.91
CA LEU A 25 -4.34 -1.62 2.78
C LEU A 25 -2.87 -2.00 2.96
N GLY A 26 -2.59 -2.88 3.93
CA GLY A 26 -1.25 -3.36 4.25
C GLY A 26 -0.59 -4.17 3.13
N SER A 27 0.72 -4.37 3.25
CA SER A 27 1.52 -5.16 2.30
C SER A 27 1.17 -6.65 2.36
N ASP A 28 0.51 -7.13 3.41
CA ASP A 28 -0.11 -8.46 3.48
C ASP A 28 -1.27 -8.66 2.49
N GLY A 29 -1.80 -7.55 1.94
CA GLY A 29 -2.87 -7.50 0.97
C GLY A 29 -4.27 -7.78 1.53
N GLN A 30 -4.46 -7.71 2.85
CA GLN A 30 -5.74 -8.02 3.50
C GLN A 30 -6.10 -7.01 4.60
N THR A 31 -5.13 -6.54 5.38
CA THR A 31 -5.41 -5.72 6.55
C THR A 31 -5.65 -4.27 6.16
N LEU A 32 -6.82 -3.72 6.53
CA LEU A 32 -7.11 -2.28 6.44
C LEU A 32 -6.62 -1.59 7.71
N LEU A 33 -5.61 -0.74 7.55
CA LEU A 33 -4.92 -0.05 8.64
C LEU A 33 -5.45 1.37 8.79
N GLN A 34 -5.71 1.77 10.03
CA GLN A 34 -6.07 3.15 10.36
C GLN A 34 -5.33 3.67 11.59
N GLU A 35 -5.11 2.82 12.59
CA GLU A 35 -4.52 3.27 13.85
C GLU A 35 -2.99 3.42 13.78
N PRO A 36 -2.43 4.48 14.39
CA PRO A 36 -0.98 4.76 14.37
C PRO A 36 -0.11 3.56 14.71
N GLU A 37 -0.47 2.82 15.76
CA GLU A 37 0.33 1.70 16.26
C GLU A 37 0.28 0.48 15.33
N GLU A 38 -0.82 0.27 14.61
CA GLU A 38 -0.94 -0.77 13.60
C GLU A 38 -0.09 -0.44 12.38
N ILE A 39 -0.14 0.82 11.93
CA ILE A 39 0.66 1.31 10.81
C ILE A 39 2.16 1.21 11.13
N LYS A 40 2.60 1.61 12.34
CA LYS A 40 4.00 1.45 12.76
C LYS A 40 4.47 0.00 12.70
N ARG A 41 3.65 -0.94 13.18
CA ARG A 41 3.97 -2.38 13.11
C ARG A 41 4.09 -2.87 11.67
N GLU A 42 3.17 -2.45 10.80
CA GLU A 42 3.19 -2.81 9.38
C GLU A 42 4.45 -2.28 8.68
N LEU A 43 4.80 -1.00 8.91
CA LEU A 43 5.98 -0.38 8.31
C LEU A 43 7.25 -1.19 8.62
N VAL A 44 7.41 -1.67 9.85
CA VAL A 44 8.58 -2.49 10.23
C VAL A 44 8.54 -3.86 9.56
N ARG A 45 7.37 -4.53 9.54
CA ARG A 45 7.21 -5.86 8.94
C ARG A 45 7.48 -5.86 7.44
N GLN A 46 6.92 -4.91 6.71
CA GLN A 46 7.01 -4.86 5.24
C GLN A 46 8.45 -4.74 4.72
N LEU A 47 9.40 -4.29 5.55
CA LEU A 47 10.81 -4.21 5.16
C LEU A 47 11.43 -5.58 4.87
N THR A 48 10.92 -6.62 5.53
CA THR A 48 11.43 -8.00 5.39
C THR A 48 10.41 -8.98 4.85
N GLU A 49 9.14 -8.61 4.88
CA GLU A 49 8.04 -9.45 4.41
C GLU A 49 7.69 -9.18 2.93
N PRO A 50 7.19 -10.20 2.20
CA PRO A 50 6.83 -10.04 0.80
C PRO A 50 5.59 -9.18 0.61
N VAL A 51 5.62 -8.30 -0.40
CA VAL A 51 4.45 -7.51 -0.82
C VAL A 51 3.45 -8.40 -1.57
N ARG A 52 2.25 -8.56 -1.01
CA ARG A 52 1.16 -9.39 -1.55
C ARG A 52 0.22 -8.59 -2.46
N PHE A 53 0.78 -7.90 -3.45
CA PHE A 53 0.04 -7.00 -4.35
C PHE A 53 -1.19 -7.65 -5.00
N MET A 54 -1.08 -8.90 -5.45
CA MET A 54 -2.20 -9.64 -6.06
C MET A 54 -3.35 -9.89 -5.08
N ASN A 55 -3.03 -10.13 -3.80
CA ASN A 55 -4.05 -10.27 -2.76
C ASN A 55 -4.72 -8.92 -2.52
N ALA A 56 -3.92 -7.85 -2.47
CA ALA A 56 -4.44 -6.49 -2.29
C ALA A 56 -5.48 -6.13 -3.36
N LEU A 57 -5.21 -6.42 -4.63
CA LEU A 57 -6.17 -6.21 -5.72
C LEU A 57 -7.47 -6.98 -5.51
N ARG A 58 -7.41 -8.27 -5.13
CA ARG A 58 -8.62 -9.08 -4.87
C ARG A 58 -9.41 -8.56 -3.67
N THR A 59 -8.72 -8.11 -2.62
CA THR A 59 -9.35 -7.48 -1.46
C THR A 59 -10.10 -6.22 -1.88
N LEU A 60 -9.48 -5.36 -2.69
CA LEU A 60 -10.11 -4.13 -3.20
C LEU A 60 -11.32 -4.44 -4.09
N GLU A 61 -11.24 -5.45 -4.96
CA GLU A 61 -12.40 -5.90 -5.76
C GLU A 61 -13.54 -6.40 -4.86
N ALA A 62 -13.23 -7.19 -3.82
CA ALA A 62 -14.23 -7.71 -2.89
C ALA A 62 -14.89 -6.59 -2.05
N LEU A 63 -14.17 -5.48 -1.83
CA LEU A 63 -14.69 -4.27 -1.20
C LEU A 63 -15.51 -3.39 -2.17
N GLY A 64 -15.64 -3.77 -3.44
CA GLY A 64 -16.40 -3.03 -4.44
C GLY A 64 -15.68 -1.80 -5.00
N ILE A 65 -14.36 -1.72 -4.86
CA ILE A 65 -13.57 -0.62 -5.43
C ILE A 65 -13.48 -0.81 -6.95
N GLU A 66 -13.77 0.25 -7.70
CA GLU A 66 -13.77 0.23 -9.17
C GLU A 66 -12.67 1.09 -9.79
N GLU A 67 -12.06 2.01 -9.02
CA GLU A 67 -11.08 2.95 -9.55
C GLU A 67 -9.69 2.65 -9.00
N PHE A 68 -8.72 2.47 -9.90
CA PHE A 68 -7.32 2.31 -9.57
C PHE A 68 -6.55 3.50 -10.13
N VAL A 69 -6.13 4.39 -9.24
CA VAL A 69 -5.31 5.56 -9.57
C VAL A 69 -3.87 5.29 -9.16
N GLU A 70 -2.97 5.21 -10.14
CA GLU A 70 -1.53 5.14 -9.89
C GLU A 70 -0.95 6.55 -9.84
N VAL A 71 -0.39 6.94 -8.70
CA VAL A 71 0.27 8.24 -8.54
C VAL A 71 1.78 8.05 -8.71
N SER A 72 2.27 8.25 -9.92
CA SER A 72 3.68 8.06 -10.25
C SER A 72 4.10 8.84 -11.49
N PRO A 73 5.39 9.23 -11.64
CA PRO A 73 5.87 9.86 -12.86
C PRO A 73 5.81 8.93 -14.09
N VAL A 74 5.90 7.62 -13.87
CA VAL A 74 5.89 6.58 -14.91
C VAL A 74 5.08 5.40 -14.40
N SER A 75 4.15 4.91 -15.22
CA SER A 75 3.31 3.79 -14.84
C SER A 75 4.10 2.48 -14.75
N VAL A 76 4.04 1.87 -13.58
CA VAL A 76 4.59 0.55 -13.27
C VAL A 76 3.48 -0.38 -12.80
N LEU A 77 2.59 0.09 -11.91
CA LEU A 77 1.60 -0.78 -11.26
C LEU A 77 0.37 -1.07 -12.13
N ILE A 78 -0.12 -0.12 -12.95
CA ILE A 78 -1.28 -0.34 -13.81
C ILE A 78 -1.07 -1.54 -14.77
N PRO A 79 0.06 -1.68 -15.48
CA PRO A 79 0.32 -2.87 -16.29
C PRO A 79 0.35 -4.17 -15.48
N LEU A 80 0.83 -4.14 -14.23
CA LEU A 80 0.79 -5.31 -13.34
C LEU A 80 -0.66 -5.64 -12.96
N ALA A 81 -1.42 -4.63 -12.53
CA ALA A 81 -2.79 -4.78 -12.07
C ALA A 81 -3.73 -5.24 -13.19
N LYS A 82 -3.60 -4.74 -14.42
CA LYS A 82 -4.40 -5.17 -15.58
C LYS A 82 -4.28 -6.67 -15.89
N ARG A 83 -3.16 -7.30 -15.55
CA ARG A 83 -2.96 -8.75 -15.71
C ARG A 83 -3.62 -9.56 -14.59
N ALA A 84 -3.86 -8.92 -13.46
CA ALA A 84 -4.34 -9.52 -12.23
C ALA A 84 -5.85 -9.36 -12.01
N ALA A 85 -6.38 -8.19 -12.36
CA ALA A 85 -7.74 -7.75 -12.13
C ALA A 85 -8.17 -6.86 -13.30
N ARG A 86 -9.34 -7.13 -13.86
CA ARG A 86 -9.88 -6.42 -15.03
C ARG A 86 -11.06 -5.51 -14.71
N SER A 87 -11.55 -5.57 -13.47
CA SER A 87 -12.70 -4.81 -12.98
C SER A 87 -12.40 -3.31 -12.81
N PHE A 88 -11.13 -2.96 -12.51
CA PHE A 88 -10.76 -1.57 -12.26
C PHE A 88 -10.72 -0.72 -13.53
N LYS A 89 -11.18 0.52 -13.41
CA LYS A 89 -10.84 1.65 -14.29
C LYS A 89 -9.49 2.20 -13.84
N PHE A 90 -8.54 2.27 -14.76
CA PHE A 90 -7.15 2.63 -14.45
C PHE A 90 -6.82 4.05 -14.90
N THR A 91 -6.28 4.85 -13.99
CA THR A 91 -5.82 6.22 -14.24
C THR A 91 -4.38 6.38 -13.76
N LEU A 92 -3.50 6.91 -14.60
CA LEU A 92 -2.17 7.35 -14.18
C LEU A 92 -2.24 8.84 -13.85
N ALA A 93 -1.94 9.20 -12.61
CA ALA A 93 -1.75 10.57 -12.18
C ALA A 93 -0.24 10.88 -12.12
N SER A 94 0.28 11.58 -13.13
CA SER A 94 1.67 12.07 -13.18
C SER A 94 1.73 13.59 -13.03
N ASN A 95 2.92 14.14 -12.75
CA ASN A 95 3.13 15.59 -12.51
C ASN A 95 2.43 16.47 -13.56
N GLY A 96 1.42 17.24 -13.14
CA GLY A 96 0.65 18.15 -14.00
C GLY A 96 -0.87 18.11 -13.79
N GLY A 97 -1.39 17.09 -13.09
CA GLY A 97 -2.83 16.90 -12.97
C GLY A 97 -3.41 16.15 -14.17
N MET A 98 -4.69 15.80 -14.06
CA MET A 98 -5.47 15.11 -15.10
C MET A 98 -5.31 15.73 -16.49
#